data_AF-A0A970ARZ0-F1
#
_entry.id   AF-A0A970ARZ0-F1
#
_cell.length_a   1.000
_cell.length_b   1.000
_cell.length_c   1.000
_cell.angle_alpha   90.00
_cell.angle_beta   90.00
_cell.angle_gamma   90.00
#
_symmetry.space_group_name_H-M   'P 1'
#
loop_
_entity.id
_entity.type
_entity.pdbx_description
1 polymer ?
#
loop_
_entity_poly.entity_id
_entity_poly.type
_entity_poly.pdbx_seq_one_letter_code
_entity_poly.pdbx_strand_id
1 'polypeptide(L)'
;MSFLQAEKFRRKKAGLLRRSETQILGFLLSIGAVISGAVFLAVNLRGLPSLSPQTSEVRKLPPLAMKNGDPYIRALMRTISASESNVSRPYHVVYGGKYILDLSHHPDWCVTIVNGPNRGKCTTAAGRYQFLSSTWKDKAKRYHPQPANFVWWQGYSFEPEYQDAVVYAWLSDRKAWKGDIAQMLREEKLSQVLRMLSPTWTSLGYGIETNSMSSSLPKVYQKMLEEELKNAGS
;
A
#
# COMPACT_ATOMS: atom_id res chain seq x y z
N MET A 1 33.98 -50.30 -76.17
CA MET A 1 35.30 -50.01 -75.57
C MET A 1 35.33 -50.52 -74.13
N SER A 2 36.09 -51.61 -73.94
CA SER A 2 36.80 -52.10 -72.73
C SER A 2 36.17 -52.01 -71.32
N PHE A 3 35.98 -53.21 -70.76
CA PHE A 3 35.56 -53.61 -69.42
C PHE A 3 36.52 -53.24 -68.26
N LEU A 4 37.58 -52.43 -68.47
CA LEU A 4 38.66 -52.25 -67.49
C LEU A 4 38.65 -50.90 -66.72
N GLN A 5 37.61 -50.09 -66.86
CA GLN A 5 37.47 -48.83 -66.10
C GLN A 5 36.39 -48.87 -65.00
N ALA A 6 35.58 -49.93 -64.96
CA ALA A 6 34.45 -50.07 -64.02
C ALA A 6 34.83 -50.70 -62.65
N GLU A 7 35.99 -51.34 -62.52
CA GLU A 7 36.38 -52.01 -61.26
C GLU A 7 37.19 -51.13 -60.30
N LYS A 8 37.78 -50.03 -60.78
CA LYS A 8 38.63 -49.16 -59.94
C LYS A 8 37.84 -48.16 -59.09
N PHE A 9 36.56 -47.94 -59.38
CA PHE A 9 35.66 -47.11 -58.58
C PHE A 9 34.82 -47.89 -57.55
N ARG A 10 34.78 -49.24 -57.66
CA ARG A 10 34.04 -50.11 -56.71
C ARG A 10 34.84 -50.50 -55.47
N ARG A 11 36.17 -50.31 -55.43
CA ARG A 11 37.01 -50.64 -54.25
C ARG A 11 37.30 -49.49 -53.28
N LYS A 12 36.86 -48.25 -53.56
CA LYS A 12 37.06 -47.11 -52.65
C LYS A 12 35.90 -46.83 -51.69
N LYS A 13 34.78 -47.56 -51.80
CA LYS A 13 33.59 -47.38 -50.94
C LYS A 13 33.36 -48.49 -49.90
N ALA A 14 34.19 -49.53 -49.85
CA ALA A 14 34.03 -50.66 -48.93
C ALA A 14 34.99 -50.65 -47.72
N GLY A 15 35.66 -49.53 -47.46
CA GLY A 15 36.63 -49.38 -46.35
C GLY A 15 36.28 -48.31 -45.33
N LEU A 16 35.08 -47.72 -45.37
CA LEU A 16 34.69 -46.57 -44.54
C LEU A 16 33.38 -46.80 -43.76
N LEU A 17 33.16 -48.03 -43.31
CA LEU A 17 32.08 -48.40 -42.39
C LEU A 17 32.62 -49.37 -41.33
N ARG A 18 33.67 -48.98 -40.58
CA ARG A 18 34.05 -49.70 -39.35
C ARG A 18 35.13 -49.00 -38.50
N ARG A 19 34.88 -47.80 -37.97
CA ARG A 19 35.56 -47.25 -36.76
C ARG A 19 35.13 -45.81 -36.50
N SER A 20 34.05 -45.62 -35.74
CA SER A 20 33.85 -44.46 -34.84
C SER A 20 32.51 -44.48 -34.09
N GLU A 21 31.66 -45.50 -34.26
CA GLU A 21 30.33 -45.61 -33.64
C GLU A 21 30.31 -45.87 -32.11
N THR A 22 31.45 -45.90 -31.42
CA THR A 22 31.48 -46.16 -29.97
C THR A 22 31.96 -45.01 -29.09
N GLN A 23 32.24 -43.82 -29.64
CA GLN A 23 32.61 -42.65 -28.84
C GLN A 23 31.62 -41.48 -28.84
N ILE A 24 30.52 -41.57 -29.60
CA ILE A 24 29.51 -40.48 -29.67
C ILE A 24 28.27 -40.78 -28.81
N LEU A 25 28.07 -42.02 -28.34
CA LEU A 25 26.91 -42.38 -27.51
C LEU A 25 27.06 -42.07 -26.01
N GLY A 26 28.26 -41.65 -25.55
CA GLY A 26 28.51 -41.28 -24.14
C GLY A 26 28.22 -39.82 -23.79
N PHE A 27 28.08 -38.93 -24.79
CA PHE A 27 27.97 -37.48 -24.55
C PHE A 27 26.54 -36.93 -24.69
N LEU A 28 25.58 -37.73 -25.17
CA LEU A 28 24.18 -37.32 -25.35
C LEU A 28 23.25 -37.76 -24.20
N LEU A 29 23.73 -38.56 -23.24
CA LEU A 29 22.98 -38.87 -22.01
C LEU A 29 23.30 -37.93 -20.83
N SER A 30 24.38 -37.15 -20.90
CA SER A 30 24.74 -36.17 -19.86
C SER A 30 24.11 -34.79 -20.06
N ILE A 31 23.66 -34.43 -21.26
CA ILE A 31 22.99 -33.13 -21.51
C ILE A 31 21.49 -33.18 -21.15
N GLY A 32 20.83 -34.33 -21.35
CA GLY A 32 19.42 -34.52 -20.98
C GLY A 32 19.17 -34.47 -19.47
N ALA A 33 20.08 -35.03 -18.67
CA ALA A 33 19.96 -35.03 -17.20
C ALA A 33 20.22 -33.65 -16.58
N VAL A 34 21.10 -32.83 -17.18
CA VAL A 34 21.37 -31.47 -16.68
C VAL A 34 20.21 -30.52 -17.01
N ILE A 35 19.57 -30.66 -18.19
CA ILE A 35 18.41 -29.82 -18.55
C ILE A 35 17.17 -30.24 -17.74
N SER A 36 16.88 -31.54 -17.58
CA SER A 36 15.78 -31.98 -16.70
C SER A 36 16.03 -31.65 -15.23
N GLY A 37 17.27 -31.75 -14.74
CA GLY A 37 17.64 -31.35 -13.38
C GLY A 37 17.51 -29.85 -13.15
N ALA A 38 17.93 -29.02 -14.10
CA ALA A 38 17.79 -27.55 -14.03
C ALA A 38 16.31 -27.11 -14.15
N VAL A 39 15.50 -27.77 -14.98
CA VAL A 39 14.07 -27.51 -15.08
C VAL A 39 13.32 -28.00 -13.84
N PHE A 40 13.68 -29.15 -13.27
CA PHE A 40 13.08 -29.64 -12.02
C PHE A 40 13.48 -28.79 -10.80
N LEU A 41 14.72 -28.28 -10.75
CA LEU A 41 15.10 -27.25 -9.77
C LEU A 41 14.33 -25.95 -9.98
N ALA A 42 14.20 -25.47 -11.23
CA ALA A 42 13.47 -24.23 -11.52
C ALA A 42 11.97 -24.34 -11.22
N VAL A 43 11.36 -25.52 -11.40
CA VAL A 43 9.95 -25.76 -11.05
C VAL A 43 9.76 -25.91 -9.54
N ASN A 44 10.70 -26.50 -8.80
CA ASN A 44 10.64 -26.54 -7.33
C ASN A 44 11.00 -25.20 -6.66
N LEU A 45 11.82 -24.34 -7.29
CA LEU A 45 12.09 -22.98 -6.84
C LEU A 45 10.90 -22.02 -7.07
N ARG A 46 9.96 -22.36 -7.96
CA ARG A 46 8.68 -21.64 -8.12
C ARG A 46 7.68 -21.89 -6.99
N GLY A 47 7.98 -22.84 -6.10
CA GLY A 47 7.21 -23.15 -4.89
C GLY A 47 7.70 -22.44 -3.63
N LEU A 48 8.77 -21.62 -3.69
CA LEU A 48 9.08 -20.73 -2.59
C LEU A 48 7.95 -19.69 -2.50
N PRO A 49 7.22 -19.60 -1.37
CA PRO A 49 6.25 -18.53 -1.21
C PRO A 49 7.00 -17.22 -1.43
N SER A 50 6.55 -16.42 -2.40
CA SER A 50 7.05 -15.06 -2.50
C SER A 50 6.85 -14.45 -1.12
N LEU A 51 7.94 -14.15 -0.41
CA LEU A 51 7.90 -13.32 0.78
C LEU A 51 7.40 -11.96 0.31
N SER A 52 6.08 -11.82 0.28
CA SER A 52 5.42 -10.59 -0.09
C SER A 52 5.88 -9.53 0.93
N PRO A 53 6.58 -8.47 0.51
CA PRO A 53 7.00 -7.40 1.42
C PRO A 53 5.81 -6.70 2.09
N GLN A 54 4.61 -6.90 1.52
CA GLN A 54 3.35 -6.23 1.86
C GLN A 54 2.86 -6.52 3.29
N THR A 55 3.20 -7.66 3.90
CA THR A 55 2.72 -8.01 5.25
C THR A 55 3.46 -7.25 6.36
N SER A 56 4.69 -6.80 6.08
CA SER A 56 5.56 -6.12 7.05
C SER A 56 5.23 -4.63 7.24
N GLU A 57 4.80 -3.92 6.19
CA GLU A 57 4.47 -2.49 6.26
C GLU A 57 3.18 -2.24 7.03
N VAL A 58 2.13 -3.04 6.80
CA VAL A 58 0.83 -2.86 7.48
C VAL A 58 0.93 -3.09 8.99
N ARG A 59 1.95 -3.83 9.47
CA ARG A 59 2.15 -4.12 10.91
C ARG A 59 2.75 -2.93 11.68
N LYS A 60 3.09 -1.83 11.00
CA LYS A 60 3.71 -0.64 11.61
C LYS A 60 2.75 0.52 11.87
N LEU A 61 1.47 0.42 11.50
CA LEU A 61 0.52 1.51 11.70
C LEU A 61 0.21 1.69 13.19
N PRO A 62 0.59 2.83 13.80
CA PRO A 62 0.39 3.03 15.23
C PRO A 62 -1.09 3.04 15.60
N PRO A 63 -1.45 2.70 16.85
CA PRO A 63 -2.84 2.77 17.32
C PRO A 63 -3.36 4.21 17.28
N LEU A 64 -4.69 4.36 17.37
CA LEU A 64 -5.32 5.66 17.60
C LEU A 64 -4.96 6.19 19.02
N ALA A 65 -4.79 7.50 19.14
CA ALA A 65 -4.67 8.17 20.42
C ALA A 65 -6.00 8.10 21.18
N MET A 66 -7.13 8.31 20.49
CA MET A 66 -8.45 8.09 21.07
C MET A 66 -8.65 6.60 21.42
N LYS A 67 -9.22 6.32 22.59
CA LYS A 67 -9.39 4.94 23.09
C LYS A 67 -10.71 4.28 22.71
N ASN A 68 -11.78 5.06 22.68
CA ASN A 68 -13.14 4.56 22.47
C ASN A 68 -13.59 4.75 21.01
N GLY A 69 -14.81 4.34 20.70
CA GLY A 69 -15.46 4.53 19.40
C GLY A 69 -15.77 3.24 18.66
N ASP A 70 -16.58 3.34 17.62
CA ASP A 70 -16.96 2.22 16.77
C ASP A 70 -15.71 1.59 16.11
N PRO A 71 -15.45 0.28 16.28
CA PRO A 71 -14.26 -0.38 15.74
C PRO A 71 -14.18 -0.32 14.21
N TYR A 72 -15.31 -0.25 13.50
CA TYR A 72 -15.33 -0.11 12.04
C TYR A 72 -14.83 1.27 11.61
N ILE A 73 -15.29 2.33 12.28
CA ILE A 73 -14.83 3.70 12.02
C ILE A 73 -13.36 3.84 12.42
N ARG A 74 -12.95 3.28 13.57
CA ARG A 74 -11.55 3.32 14.02
C ARG A 74 -10.61 2.61 13.05
N ALA A 75 -11.02 1.46 12.51
CA ALA A 75 -10.27 0.75 11.47
C ALA A 75 -10.16 1.57 10.18
N LEU A 76 -11.24 2.24 9.78
CA LEU A 76 -11.24 3.17 8.64
C LEU A 76 -10.28 4.34 8.88
N MET A 77 -10.27 4.94 10.07
CA MET A 77 -9.33 6.03 10.42
C MET A 77 -7.87 5.58 10.30
N ARG A 78 -7.54 4.37 10.78
CA ARG A 78 -6.18 3.81 10.62
C ARG A 78 -5.86 3.53 9.15
N THR A 79 -6.85 3.17 8.34
CA THR A 79 -6.70 2.98 6.88
C THR A 79 -6.45 4.31 6.16
N ILE A 80 -7.16 5.39 6.52
CA ILE A 80 -6.91 6.74 5.99
C ILE A 80 -5.48 7.16 6.35
N SER A 81 -5.07 6.98 7.61
CA SER A 81 -3.71 7.25 8.06
C SER A 81 -2.65 6.47 7.29
N ALA A 82 -2.93 5.23 6.89
CA ALA A 82 -2.01 4.44 6.07
C ALA A 82 -1.80 5.01 4.66
N SER A 83 -2.77 5.77 4.15
CA SER A 83 -2.67 6.42 2.85
C SER A 83 -2.05 7.82 2.95
N GLU A 84 -2.44 8.57 3.99
CA GLU A 84 -2.06 9.97 4.19
C GLU A 84 -0.71 10.15 4.90
N SER A 85 -0.38 9.26 5.85
CA SER A 85 0.76 9.44 6.76
C SER A 85 1.32 8.09 7.24
N ASN A 86 1.77 7.24 6.32
CA ASN A 86 2.37 5.95 6.64
C ASN A 86 3.80 6.07 7.23
N VAL A 87 3.88 6.66 8.43
CA VAL A 87 5.12 6.92 9.17
C VAL A 87 4.94 6.53 10.65
N SER A 88 6.03 6.46 11.41
CA SER A 88 6.00 6.04 12.82
C SER A 88 5.33 7.05 13.76
N ARG A 89 5.38 8.35 13.43
CA ARG A 89 4.79 9.44 14.24
C ARG A 89 3.78 10.27 13.43
N PRO A 90 2.66 9.66 12.99
CA PRO A 90 1.78 10.27 12.01
C PRO A 90 1.13 11.57 12.50
N TYR A 91 0.85 11.70 13.80
CA TYR A 91 0.26 12.93 14.36
C TYR A 91 1.13 14.17 14.27
N HIS A 92 2.44 13.99 14.10
CA HIS A 92 3.41 15.08 14.10
C HIS A 92 3.91 15.42 12.70
N VAL A 93 3.54 14.67 11.67
CA VAL A 93 4.16 14.81 10.34
C VAL A 93 3.47 15.90 9.53
N VAL A 94 4.26 16.77 8.91
CA VAL A 94 3.83 17.74 7.90
C VAL A 94 4.18 17.17 6.53
N TYR A 95 3.43 17.58 5.50
CA TYR A 95 3.73 17.24 4.11
C TYR A 95 5.22 17.38 3.81
N GLY A 96 5.78 16.39 3.11
CA GLY A 96 7.21 16.29 2.83
C GLY A 96 8.04 15.63 3.94
N GLY A 97 7.41 15.19 5.04
CA GLY A 97 8.04 14.32 6.06
C GLY A 97 8.70 15.07 7.23
N LYS A 98 8.54 16.39 7.33
CA LYS A 98 8.99 17.16 8.49
C LYS A 98 8.12 16.85 9.71
N TYR A 99 8.65 17.03 10.91
CA TYR A 99 7.91 16.82 12.17
C TYR A 99 7.76 18.12 12.96
N ILE A 100 6.60 18.29 13.58
CA ILE A 100 6.29 19.38 14.53
C ILE A 100 6.20 18.84 15.94
N LEU A 101 6.60 19.65 16.92
CA LEU A 101 6.55 19.29 18.34
C LEU A 101 5.37 19.94 19.05
N ASP A 102 5.16 21.23 18.80
CA ASP A 102 3.99 21.95 19.31
C ASP A 102 2.75 21.55 18.50
N LEU A 103 1.80 20.93 19.19
CA LEU A 103 0.50 20.53 18.67
C LEU A 103 -0.65 21.30 19.34
N SER A 104 -0.36 22.38 20.08
CA SER A 104 -1.40 23.25 20.67
C SER A 104 -2.30 23.91 19.61
N HIS A 105 -1.88 23.90 18.35
CA HIS A 105 -2.62 24.36 17.18
C HIS A 105 -2.10 23.68 15.91
N HIS A 106 -2.87 23.75 14.84
CA HIS A 106 -2.41 23.31 13.53
C HIS A 106 -1.27 24.21 13.04
N PRO A 107 -0.16 23.66 12.50
CA PRO A 107 1.07 24.43 12.23
C PRO A 107 0.90 25.51 11.17
N ASP A 108 -0.02 25.31 10.21
CA ASP A 108 -0.28 26.21 9.07
C ASP A 108 0.98 26.56 8.25
N TRP A 109 1.93 25.62 8.21
CA TRP A 109 3.16 25.82 7.44
C TRP A 109 2.90 25.62 5.96
N CYS A 110 3.19 26.66 5.18
CA CYS A 110 3.16 26.59 3.74
C CYS A 110 4.36 25.78 3.21
N VAL A 111 4.12 24.54 2.79
CA VAL A 111 5.14 23.65 2.22
C VAL A 111 4.91 23.48 0.72
N THR A 112 5.96 23.62 -0.07
CA THR A 112 5.90 23.44 -1.52
C THR A 112 5.65 21.96 -1.87
N ILE A 113 4.64 21.74 -2.70
CA ILE A 113 4.32 20.44 -3.29
C ILE A 113 5.40 20.09 -4.32
N VAL A 114 6.09 18.97 -4.12
CA VAL A 114 7.23 18.56 -4.96
C VAL A 114 6.84 17.59 -6.07
N ASN A 115 5.70 16.91 -5.95
CA ASN A 115 5.23 15.88 -6.87
C ASN A 115 3.74 16.05 -7.20
N GLY A 116 3.30 15.49 -8.33
CA GLY A 116 1.88 15.49 -8.73
C GLY A 116 1.40 16.74 -9.48
N PRO A 117 0.11 16.80 -9.85
CA PRO A 117 -0.48 17.87 -10.66
C PRO A 117 -0.41 19.26 -10.01
N ASN A 118 -0.23 19.32 -8.69
CA ASN A 118 -0.11 20.58 -7.94
C ASN A 118 1.35 20.97 -7.63
N ARG A 119 2.34 20.35 -8.28
CA ARG A 119 3.77 20.67 -8.08
C ARG A 119 4.03 22.18 -8.19
N GLY A 120 4.79 22.72 -7.25
CA GLY A 120 5.12 24.14 -7.15
C GLY A 120 4.09 24.98 -6.38
N LYS A 121 2.90 24.45 -6.10
CA LYS A 121 1.92 25.10 -5.21
C LYS A 121 2.25 24.83 -3.75
N CYS A 122 1.62 25.60 -2.88
CA CYS A 122 1.70 25.44 -1.43
C CYS A 122 0.61 24.50 -0.90
N THR A 123 0.96 23.67 0.08
CA THR A 123 0.04 22.92 0.93
C THR A 123 0.35 23.16 2.41
N THR A 124 -0.68 23.10 3.26
CA THR A 124 -0.55 23.15 4.72
C THR A 124 -0.84 21.81 5.37
N ALA A 125 -0.87 20.73 4.58
CA ALA A 125 -1.18 19.38 5.03
C ALA A 125 -0.31 18.92 6.21
N ALA A 126 -0.94 18.57 7.33
CA ALA A 126 -0.27 18.11 8.55
C ALA A 126 -1.07 17.08 9.35
N GLY A 127 -0.36 16.38 10.23
CA GLY A 127 -0.92 15.40 11.15
C GLY A 127 -1.30 14.09 10.48
N ARG A 128 -1.95 13.23 11.27
CA ARG A 128 -2.24 11.84 10.93
C ARG A 128 -3.12 11.71 9.69
N TYR A 129 -3.97 12.70 9.46
CA TYR A 129 -4.95 12.72 8.39
C TYR A 129 -4.64 13.78 7.33
N GLN A 130 -3.43 14.36 7.37
CA GLN A 130 -2.96 15.40 6.45
C GLN A 130 -3.95 16.56 6.26
N PHE A 131 -4.50 17.06 7.37
CA PHE A 131 -5.42 18.20 7.35
C PHE A 131 -4.76 19.43 6.75
N LEU A 132 -5.48 20.15 5.89
CA LEU A 132 -5.16 21.54 5.58
C LEU A 132 -5.62 22.42 6.74
N SER A 133 -4.92 23.54 6.98
CA SER A 133 -5.26 24.50 8.04
C SER A 133 -6.72 24.97 7.99
N SER A 134 -7.23 25.29 6.79
CA SER A 134 -8.62 25.69 6.58
C SER A 134 -9.60 24.56 6.90
N THR A 135 -9.30 23.33 6.48
CA THR A 135 -10.10 22.16 6.77
C THR A 135 -10.11 21.87 8.27
N TRP A 136 -8.96 21.90 8.94
CA TRP A 136 -8.87 21.75 10.39
C TRP A 136 -9.75 22.77 11.10
N LYS A 137 -9.64 24.05 10.75
CA LYS A 137 -10.44 25.12 11.35
C LYS A 137 -11.95 24.90 11.17
N ASP A 138 -12.41 24.52 9.97
CA ASP A 138 -13.83 24.25 9.70
C ASP A 138 -14.34 23.02 10.47
N LYS A 139 -13.57 21.92 10.48
CA LYS A 139 -14.00 20.67 11.13
C LYS A 139 -13.88 20.72 12.64
N ALA A 140 -12.81 21.29 13.16
CA ALA A 140 -12.64 21.46 14.60
C ALA A 140 -13.72 22.38 15.19
N LYS A 141 -14.16 23.42 14.46
CA LYS A 141 -15.32 24.24 14.88
C LYS A 141 -16.60 23.44 15.11
N ARG A 142 -16.79 22.33 14.39
CA ARG A 142 -18.00 21.51 14.47
C ARG A 142 -17.84 20.30 15.38
N TYR A 143 -16.66 19.71 15.42
CA TYR A 143 -16.44 18.37 15.95
C TYR A 143 -15.39 18.30 17.06
N HIS A 144 -14.68 19.38 17.36
CA HIS A 144 -13.69 19.35 18.43
C HIS A 144 -14.40 19.26 19.80
N PRO A 145 -14.00 18.32 20.68
CA PRO A 145 -14.69 18.09 21.95
C PRO A 145 -14.50 19.25 22.94
N GLN A 146 -13.47 20.07 22.73
CA GLN A 146 -13.23 21.30 23.50
C GLN A 146 -13.41 22.52 22.60
N PRO A 147 -14.38 23.41 22.86
CA PRO A 147 -14.52 24.62 22.07
C PRO A 147 -13.26 25.49 22.23
N ALA A 148 -12.93 26.28 21.20
CA ALA A 148 -11.85 27.25 21.32
C ALA A 148 -12.14 28.22 22.48
N ASN A 149 -11.24 28.30 23.44
CA ASN A 149 -11.40 29.18 24.60
C ASN A 149 -11.20 30.63 24.16
N PHE A 150 -12.28 31.40 24.03
CA PHE A 150 -12.25 32.80 23.57
C PHE A 150 -11.31 33.73 24.38
N VAL A 151 -10.96 33.33 25.61
CA VAL A 151 -10.09 34.07 26.53
C VAL A 151 -8.62 34.02 26.12
N TRP A 152 -8.22 32.99 25.38
CA TRP A 152 -6.88 32.85 24.84
C TRP A 152 -7.04 32.83 23.33
N TRP A 153 -6.27 33.60 22.58
CA TRP A 153 -6.26 33.55 21.10
C TRP A 153 -5.71 32.22 20.56
N GLN A 154 -5.87 31.12 21.29
CA GLN A 154 -5.49 29.77 20.94
C GLN A 154 -6.61 29.14 20.11
N GLY A 155 -6.23 28.66 18.93
CA GLY A 155 -7.11 27.87 18.08
C GLY A 155 -7.48 26.53 18.72
N TYR A 156 -8.12 25.67 17.95
CA TYR A 156 -8.40 24.30 18.37
C TYR A 156 -7.10 23.49 18.45
N SER A 157 -6.89 22.80 19.58
CA SER A 157 -5.71 21.98 19.81
C SER A 157 -5.59 20.88 18.75
N PHE A 158 -4.39 20.75 18.19
CA PHE A 158 -4.07 19.76 17.16
C PHE A 158 -3.36 18.53 17.75
N GLU A 159 -3.47 18.30 19.06
CA GLU A 159 -2.92 17.13 19.74
C GLU A 159 -3.53 15.81 19.21
N PRO A 160 -2.83 14.68 19.37
CA PRO A 160 -3.22 13.40 18.77
C PRO A 160 -4.68 13.00 19.05
N GLU A 161 -5.12 13.15 20.29
CA GLU A 161 -6.46 12.82 20.74
C GLU A 161 -7.54 13.64 20.02
N TYR A 162 -7.25 14.90 19.71
CA TYR A 162 -8.18 15.80 19.04
C TYR A 162 -8.21 15.63 17.52
N GLN A 163 -7.06 15.32 16.90
CA GLN A 163 -7.03 14.91 15.50
C GLN A 163 -7.96 13.71 15.29
N ASP A 164 -7.84 12.70 16.17
CA ASP A 164 -8.70 11.52 16.14
C ASP A 164 -10.16 11.86 16.42
N ALA A 165 -10.44 12.60 17.50
CA ALA A 165 -11.82 12.92 17.90
C ALA A 165 -12.57 13.69 16.80
N VAL A 166 -11.92 14.68 16.17
CA VAL A 166 -12.50 15.45 15.07
C VAL A 166 -12.79 14.55 13.87
N VAL A 167 -11.85 13.69 13.46
CA VAL A 167 -12.07 12.78 12.33
C VAL A 167 -13.14 11.75 12.65
N TYR A 168 -13.12 11.17 13.84
CA TYR A 168 -14.10 10.18 14.27
C TYR A 168 -15.53 10.75 14.23
N ALA A 169 -15.72 11.92 14.85
CA ALA A 169 -17.02 12.58 14.88
C ALA A 169 -17.46 13.04 13.48
N TRP A 170 -16.53 13.50 12.65
CA TRP A 170 -16.83 13.85 11.26
C TRP A 170 -17.24 12.63 10.43
N LEU A 171 -16.52 11.51 10.51
CA LEU A 171 -16.88 10.25 9.83
C LEU A 171 -18.20 9.66 10.34
N SER A 172 -18.54 9.92 11.59
CA SER A 172 -19.80 9.47 12.20
C SER A 172 -21.00 10.38 11.86
N ASP A 173 -20.78 11.55 11.25
CA ASP A 173 -21.84 12.48 10.90
C ASP A 173 -22.56 12.06 9.61
N ARG A 174 -23.73 11.44 9.78
CA ARG A 174 -24.58 10.98 8.67
C ARG A 174 -25.00 12.10 7.72
N LYS A 175 -25.17 13.33 8.21
CA LYS A 175 -25.58 14.47 7.37
C LYS A 175 -24.42 14.95 6.52
N ALA A 176 -23.21 14.98 7.09
CA ALA A 176 -22.00 15.36 6.35
C ALA A 176 -21.74 14.43 5.15
N TRP A 177 -21.97 13.12 5.34
CA TRP A 177 -21.70 12.10 4.32
C TRP A 177 -22.93 11.65 3.53
N LYS A 178 -24.12 12.15 3.87
CA LYS A 178 -25.41 11.68 3.30
C LYS A 178 -25.57 10.16 3.39
N GLY A 179 -25.06 9.56 4.46
CA GLY A 179 -25.03 8.11 4.67
C GLY A 179 -24.42 7.74 6.01
N ASP A 180 -24.71 6.53 6.49
CA ASP A 180 -24.10 5.98 7.70
C ASP A 180 -22.88 5.13 7.33
N ILE A 181 -21.68 5.72 7.50
CA ILE A 181 -20.42 5.03 7.20
C ILE A 181 -20.27 3.76 8.05
N ALA A 182 -20.62 3.81 9.33
CA ALA A 182 -20.43 2.69 10.24
C ALA A 182 -21.32 1.51 9.84
N GLN A 183 -22.55 1.77 9.39
CA GLN A 183 -23.43 0.76 8.82
C GLN A 183 -22.89 0.23 7.49
N MET A 184 -22.48 1.11 6.58
CA MET A 184 -21.92 0.70 5.28
C MET A 184 -20.70 -0.23 5.43
N LEU A 185 -19.84 0.06 6.41
CA LEU A 185 -18.66 -0.76 6.69
C LEU A 185 -19.03 -2.15 7.25
N ARG A 186 -20.09 -2.25 8.07
CA ARG A 186 -20.63 -3.54 8.54
C ARG A 186 -21.26 -4.35 7.42
N GLU A 187 -21.84 -3.68 6.43
CA GLU A 187 -22.39 -4.28 5.21
C GLU A 187 -21.31 -4.56 4.14
N GLU A 188 -20.03 -4.53 4.52
CA GLU A 188 -18.87 -4.79 3.65
C GLU A 188 -18.75 -3.84 2.43
N LYS A 189 -19.40 -2.66 2.48
CA LYS A 189 -19.38 -1.66 1.40
C LYS A 189 -18.14 -0.76 1.42
N LEU A 190 -16.98 -1.29 1.79
CA LEU A 190 -15.74 -0.51 1.95
C LEU A 190 -15.39 0.29 0.69
N SER A 191 -15.49 -0.30 -0.50
CA SER A 191 -15.17 0.41 -1.76
C SER A 191 -16.09 1.61 -2.02
N GLN A 192 -17.35 1.56 -1.58
CA GLN A 192 -18.27 2.69 -1.68
C GLN A 192 -17.89 3.78 -0.68
N VAL A 193 -17.52 3.39 0.54
CA VAL A 193 -17.02 4.31 1.57
C VAL A 193 -15.75 5.01 1.07
N LEU A 194 -14.72 4.28 0.63
CA LEU A 194 -13.47 4.89 0.14
C LEU A 194 -13.70 5.87 -1.03
N ARG A 195 -14.60 5.51 -1.97
CA ARG A 195 -14.99 6.39 -3.07
C ARG A 195 -15.72 7.66 -2.60
N MET A 196 -16.58 7.54 -1.59
CA MET A 196 -17.27 8.69 -1.00
C MET A 196 -16.29 9.64 -0.29
N LEU A 197 -15.23 9.09 0.31
CA LEU A 197 -14.22 9.85 1.05
C LEU A 197 -13.11 10.45 0.16
N SER A 198 -12.91 9.94 -1.06
CA SER A 198 -11.80 10.35 -1.93
C SER A 198 -11.74 11.84 -2.30
N PRO A 199 -12.86 12.60 -2.37
CA PRO A 199 -12.76 14.04 -2.59
C PRO A 199 -12.13 14.79 -1.40
N THR A 200 -12.18 14.21 -0.20
CA THR A 200 -11.56 14.76 1.01
C THR A 200 -10.12 14.27 1.17
N TRP A 201 -9.92 12.97 1.01
CA TRP A 201 -8.61 12.31 1.10
C TRP A 201 -8.26 11.74 -0.27
N THR A 202 -7.63 12.57 -1.12
CA THR A 202 -7.32 12.22 -2.51
C THR A 202 -6.41 11.00 -2.60
N SER A 203 -5.61 10.73 -1.57
CA SER A 203 -4.73 9.57 -1.49
C SER A 203 -5.48 8.23 -1.45
N LEU A 204 -6.77 8.20 -1.08
CA LEU A 204 -7.59 6.98 -1.04
C LEU A 204 -7.86 6.38 -2.43
N GLY A 205 -7.36 7.01 -3.49
CA GLY A 205 -7.64 6.65 -4.88
C GLY A 205 -9.01 7.17 -5.32
N TYR A 206 -9.42 6.85 -6.55
CA TYR A 206 -10.69 7.33 -7.15
C TYR A 206 -10.79 8.85 -7.39
N GLY A 207 -9.72 9.61 -7.15
CA GLY A 207 -9.52 11.00 -7.57
C GLY A 207 -8.38 11.15 -8.59
N ILE A 208 -7.87 12.36 -8.79
CA ILE A 208 -6.79 12.66 -9.77
C ILE A 208 -5.41 12.16 -9.36
N GLU A 209 -5.23 11.71 -8.11
CA GLU A 209 -3.96 11.20 -7.58
C GLU A 209 -4.14 9.75 -7.12
N THR A 210 -3.82 8.79 -7.99
CA THR A 210 -3.77 7.37 -7.60
C THR A 210 -2.53 7.15 -6.74
N ASN A 211 -2.68 6.94 -5.43
CA ASN A 211 -1.57 6.59 -4.54
C ASN A 211 -1.15 5.12 -4.74
N SER A 212 0.13 4.79 -4.56
CA SER A 212 0.69 3.43 -4.58
C SER A 212 0.02 2.49 -3.57
N MET A 213 -0.59 3.05 -2.51
CA MET A 213 -1.33 2.29 -1.49
C MET A 213 -2.78 1.97 -1.85
N SER A 214 -3.37 2.60 -2.87
CA SER A 214 -4.82 2.50 -3.15
C SER A 214 -5.30 1.05 -3.34
N SER A 215 -4.46 0.20 -3.95
CA SER A 215 -4.75 -1.21 -4.18
C SER A 215 -4.63 -2.08 -2.91
N SER A 216 -3.88 -1.63 -1.91
CA SER A 216 -3.67 -2.34 -0.64
C SER A 216 -4.64 -1.88 0.46
N LEU A 217 -5.32 -0.73 0.32
CA LEU A 217 -6.25 -0.20 1.32
C LEU A 217 -7.33 -1.19 1.79
N PRO A 218 -7.95 -2.02 0.94
CA PRO A 218 -8.89 -3.04 1.43
C PRO A 218 -8.26 -4.05 2.39
N LYS A 219 -7.03 -4.49 2.10
CA LYS A 219 -6.28 -5.41 2.97
C LYS A 219 -5.82 -4.72 4.26
N VAL A 220 -5.41 -3.44 4.16
CA VAL A 220 -5.09 -2.62 5.33
C VAL A 220 -6.31 -2.53 6.24
N TYR A 221 -7.48 -2.16 5.70
CA TYR A 221 -8.71 -2.03 6.46
C TYR A 221 -9.09 -3.31 7.18
N GLN A 222 -9.09 -4.47 6.49
CA GLN A 222 -9.39 -5.76 7.10
C GLN A 222 -8.49 -6.05 8.31
N LYS A 223 -7.18 -5.84 8.16
CA LYS A 223 -6.23 -6.05 9.26
C LYS A 223 -6.45 -5.07 10.41
N MET A 224 -6.70 -3.79 10.13
CA MET A 224 -6.99 -2.82 11.18
C MET A 224 -8.29 -3.16 11.89
N LEU A 225 -9.32 -3.62 11.16
CA LEU A 225 -10.60 -4.03 11.73
C LEU A 225 -10.46 -5.23 12.67
N GLU A 226 -9.69 -6.25 12.28
CA GLU A 226 -9.39 -7.38 13.15
C GLU A 226 -8.73 -6.94 14.47
N GLU A 227 -7.81 -5.98 14.40
CA GLU A 227 -7.15 -5.43 15.60
C GLU A 227 -8.12 -4.61 16.46
N GLU A 228 -8.91 -3.71 15.87
CA GLU A 228 -9.87 -2.88 16.62
C GLU A 228 -10.99 -3.73 17.25
N LEU A 229 -11.47 -4.79 16.59
CA LEU A 229 -12.45 -5.71 17.15
C LEU A 229 -11.90 -6.50 18.34
N LYS A 230 -10.64 -6.97 18.27
CA LYS A 230 -9.98 -7.64 19.40
C LYS A 230 -9.84 -6.71 20.60
N ASN A 231 -9.45 -5.46 20.35
CA ASN A 231 -9.31 -4.46 21.40
C ASN A 231 -10.66 -4.04 22.02
N ALA A 232 -11.74 -4.04 21.25
CA ALA A 232 -13.08 -3.70 21.74
C ALA A 232 -13.74 -4.82 22.57
N GLY A 233 -13.32 -6.08 22.38
CA GLY A 233 -13.81 -7.23 23.13
C GLY A 233 -12.97 -7.63 24.34
N SER A 234 -11.88 -6.89 24.62
CA SER A 234 -10.99 -7.08 25.79
C SER A 234 -11.36 -6.13 26.92
#